data_AF-A0AAJ5BEV5-F1
#
_entry.id   AF-A0AAJ5BEV5-F1
#
_cell.length_a   1.000
_cell.length_b   1.000
_cell.length_c   1.000
_cell.angle_alpha   90.00
_cell.angle_beta   90.00
_cell.angle_gamma   90.00
#
_symmetry.space_group_name_H-M   'P 1'
#
loop_
_entity.id
_entity.type
_entity.pdbx_description
1 polymer ?
#
loop_
_entity_poly.entity_id
_entity_poly.type
_entity_poly.pdbx_seq_one_letter_code
_entity_poly.pdbx_strand_id
1 'polypeptide(L)'
;MKKIVALLSVCLFLAVGCKDNKEVGAENVSSMEQANMIIEYTNSAVDYMNKANSKISSNESNFDKLLKIADKKKVKSYEIPLDVSLADYNFNANKDDKDKIIQPPSVLSVEEQEFFKEKVASYRDSYNKLRGEALTYIKYLKNEDYKDDNWAKAQEYADNIEKYYNECMETRPLISEKIDVVTERAEEIILADSPIKDAIMTVKGDLKLVQELVNTFMFMVMKVVKKRNLKNCMQS
;
A
#
# COMPACT_ATOMS: atom_id res chain seq x y z
N MET A 1 5.72 10.56 0.86
CA MET A 1 4.29 10.17 0.95
C MET A 1 3.80 10.47 2.35
N LYS A 2 2.69 11.21 2.46
CA LYS A 2 2.19 11.70 3.74
C LYS A 2 1.63 10.52 4.53
N LYS A 3 2.11 10.38 5.76
CA LYS A 3 1.69 9.37 6.70
C LYS A 3 0.19 9.55 6.91
N ILE A 4 -0.63 8.58 6.50
CA ILE A 4 -1.96 8.42 7.08
C ILE A 4 -1.66 7.89 8.49
N VAL A 5 -1.41 8.82 9.41
CA VAL A 5 -1.41 8.51 10.83
C VAL A 5 -2.88 8.29 11.12
N ALA A 6 -3.28 7.03 11.27
CA ALA A 6 -4.45 6.72 12.08
C ALA A 6 -4.13 7.24 13.49
N LEU A 7 -4.45 8.52 13.69
CA LEU A 7 -4.33 9.22 14.94
C LEU A 7 -5.41 8.60 15.81
N LEU A 8 -5.05 7.61 16.64
CA LEU A 8 -5.66 7.24 17.92
C LEU A 8 -4.95 6.00 18.52
N SER A 9 -3.62 6.02 18.63
CA SER A 9 -2.89 5.07 19.50
C SER A 9 -2.40 5.70 20.82
N VAL A 10 -2.82 6.92 21.14
CA VAL A 10 -2.35 7.62 22.35
C VAL A 10 -3.53 8.26 23.05
N CYS A 11 -3.71 7.86 24.32
CA CYS A 11 -4.67 8.36 25.32
C CYS A 11 -6.08 7.75 25.30
N LEU A 12 -6.24 6.59 25.94
CA LEU A 12 -7.46 6.26 26.71
C LEU A 12 -7.12 5.34 27.91
N PHE A 13 -6.10 5.73 28.67
CA PHE A 13 -6.25 5.61 30.13
C PHE A 13 -7.09 6.81 30.53
N LEU A 14 -8.32 6.56 31.00
CA LEU A 14 -9.24 7.42 31.76
C LEU A 14 -10.68 7.26 31.25
N ALA A 15 -11.35 6.20 31.69
CA ALA A 15 -12.65 6.29 32.36
C ALA A 15 -13.17 4.87 32.66
N VAL A 16 -12.92 4.41 33.89
CA VAL A 16 -13.79 3.40 34.51
C VAL A 16 -15.11 4.09 34.79
N GLY A 17 -16.15 3.73 34.07
CA GLY A 17 -17.51 4.22 34.29
C GLY A 17 -18.53 3.25 33.69
N CYS A 18 -18.98 2.28 34.50
CA CYS A 18 -20.10 1.41 34.15
C CYS A 18 -21.36 2.25 33.87
N LYS A 19 -22.05 2.00 32.75
CA LYS A 19 -23.52 1.83 32.72
C LYS A 19 -24.06 1.36 31.36
N ASP A 20 -24.78 0.25 31.46
CA ASP A 20 -25.95 -0.23 30.70
C ASP A 20 -25.93 -0.23 29.16
N ASN A 21 -25.81 -1.46 28.65
CA ASN A 21 -26.06 -1.94 27.31
C ASN A 21 -27.26 -1.24 26.62
N LYS A 22 -27.00 -0.61 25.49
CA LYS A 22 -28.00 -0.39 24.45
C LYS A 22 -27.51 -0.98 23.14
N GLU A 23 -28.33 -1.89 22.62
CA GLU A 23 -28.19 -2.47 21.28
C GLU A 23 -28.26 -1.36 20.23
N VAL A 24 -27.21 -1.25 19.43
CA VAL A 24 -27.23 -0.57 18.14
C VAL A 24 -26.55 -1.50 17.15
N GLY A 25 -27.27 -1.87 16.09
CA GLY A 25 -26.91 -2.92 15.16
C GLY A 25 -25.78 -2.56 14.20
N ALA A 26 -24.79 -3.44 14.15
CA ALA A 26 -24.20 -3.99 12.93
C ALA A 26 -23.65 -5.37 13.35
N GLU A 27 -24.15 -6.46 12.74
CA GLU A 27 -23.80 -7.82 13.16
C GLU A 27 -22.27 -8.00 13.17
N ASN A 28 -21.72 -8.16 14.38
CA ASN A 28 -20.35 -8.56 14.77
C ASN A 28 -19.39 -7.51 15.35
N VAL A 29 -19.77 -6.24 15.54
CA VAL A 29 -18.98 -5.30 16.37
C VAL A 29 -19.89 -4.62 17.39
N SER A 30 -19.95 -5.15 18.60
CA SER A 30 -20.80 -4.64 19.70
C SER A 30 -20.01 -4.29 20.96
N SER A 31 -18.68 -4.46 20.95
CA SER A 31 -17.82 -4.15 22.09
C SER A 31 -16.60 -3.33 21.73
N MET A 32 -16.07 -2.60 22.72
CA MET A 32 -14.81 -1.86 22.59
C MET A 32 -13.63 -2.79 22.26
N GLU A 33 -13.63 -4.02 22.79
CA GLU A 33 -12.61 -5.03 22.47
C GLU A 33 -12.65 -5.42 20.98
N GLN A 34 -13.86 -5.63 20.45
CA GLN A 34 -14.08 -5.94 19.04
C GLN A 34 -13.65 -4.79 18.13
N ALA A 35 -14.00 -3.55 18.49
CA ALA A 35 -13.54 -2.37 17.76
C ALA A 35 -12.02 -2.22 17.78
N ASN A 36 -11.36 -2.45 18.92
CA ASN A 36 -9.90 -2.40 19.04
C ASN A 36 -9.21 -3.45 18.14
N MET A 37 -9.74 -4.67 18.05
CA MET A 37 -9.20 -5.70 17.14
C MET A 37 -9.23 -5.25 15.67
N ILE A 38 -10.28 -4.54 15.23
CA ILE A 38 -10.36 -3.98 13.88
C ILE A 38 -9.29 -2.90 13.68
N ILE A 39 -9.14 -1.98 14.65
CA ILE A 39 -8.14 -0.91 14.59
C ILE A 39 -6.71 -1.47 14.56
N GLU A 40 -6.39 -2.46 15.39
CA GLU A 40 -5.06 -3.10 15.42
C GLU A 40 -4.72 -3.80 14.09
N TYR A 41 -5.68 -4.54 13.54
CA TYR A 41 -5.51 -5.21 12.26
C TYR A 41 -5.28 -4.21 11.13
N THR A 42 -6.15 -3.21 11.01
CA THR A 42 -6.08 -2.22 9.94
C THR A 42 -4.83 -1.35 10.02
N ASN A 43 -4.38 -0.98 11.21
CA ASN A 43 -3.09 -0.31 11.41
C ASN A 43 -1.91 -1.14 10.91
N SER A 44 -1.93 -2.45 11.20
CA SER A 44 -0.89 -3.37 10.74
C SER A 44 -0.87 -3.49 9.21
N ALA A 45 -2.04 -3.56 8.57
CA ALA A 45 -2.17 -3.56 7.12
C ALA A 45 -1.68 -2.24 6.49
N VAL A 46 -2.06 -1.08 7.05
CA VAL A 46 -1.61 0.24 6.59
C VAL A 46 -0.09 0.41 6.72
N ASP A 47 0.49 0.03 7.85
CA ASP A 47 1.93 0.13 8.08
C ASP A 47 2.71 -0.72 7.07
N TYR A 48 2.28 -1.97 6.84
CA TYR A 48 2.86 -2.82 5.82
C TYR A 48 2.80 -2.18 4.43
N MET A 49 1.61 -1.72 4.01
CA MET A 49 1.43 -1.11 2.69
C MET A 49 2.28 0.16 2.53
N ASN A 50 2.35 1.02 3.56
CA ASN A 50 3.15 2.23 3.52
C ASN A 50 4.65 1.95 3.43
N LYS A 51 5.12 0.94 4.16
CA LYS A 51 6.50 0.45 4.12
C LYS A 51 6.87 -0.09 2.74
N ALA A 52 6.06 -0.98 2.18
CA ALA A 52 6.24 -1.52 0.84
C ALA A 52 6.21 -0.41 -0.22
N ASN A 53 5.21 0.48 -0.16
CA ASN A 53 5.07 1.56 -1.13
C ASN A 53 6.24 2.55 -1.05
N SER A 54 6.73 2.87 0.16
CA SER A 54 7.92 3.69 0.35
C SER A 54 9.13 3.11 -0.38
N LYS A 55 9.29 1.78 -0.36
CA LYS A 55 10.35 1.08 -1.10
C LYS A 55 10.12 1.10 -2.60
N ILE A 56 8.88 0.92 -3.07
CA ILE A 56 8.52 1.05 -4.49
C ILE A 56 8.89 2.46 -4.98
N SER A 57 8.40 3.51 -4.32
CA SER A 57 8.68 4.89 -4.73
C SER A 57 10.17 5.24 -4.67
N SER A 58 10.90 4.75 -3.67
CA SER A 58 12.35 4.98 -3.59
C SER A 58 13.13 4.29 -4.72
N ASN A 59 12.55 3.25 -5.34
CA ASN A 59 13.15 2.49 -6.43
C ASN A 59 12.51 2.76 -7.79
N GLU A 60 11.58 3.70 -7.89
CA GLU A 60 10.83 3.97 -9.13
C GLU A 60 11.76 4.28 -10.31
N SER A 61 12.79 5.10 -10.06
CA SER A 61 13.82 5.40 -11.09
C SER A 61 14.65 4.18 -11.51
N ASN A 62 14.79 3.16 -10.64
CA ASN A 62 15.47 1.92 -10.98
C ASN A 62 14.60 1.04 -11.86
N PHE A 63 13.29 0.94 -11.55
CA PHE A 63 12.34 0.23 -12.42
C PHE A 63 12.28 0.86 -13.81
N ASP A 64 12.16 2.19 -13.90
CA ASP A 64 12.18 2.93 -15.17
C ASP A 64 13.47 2.69 -15.98
N LYS A 65 14.64 2.63 -15.31
CA LYS A 65 15.90 2.27 -15.98
C LYS A 65 15.87 0.86 -16.56
N LEU A 66 15.36 -0.12 -15.82
CA LEU A 66 15.27 -1.50 -16.28
C LEU A 66 14.38 -1.63 -17.52
N LEU A 67 13.20 -0.98 -17.51
CA LEU A 67 12.31 -0.92 -18.67
C LEU A 67 13.03 -0.31 -19.90
N LYS A 68 13.70 0.83 -19.72
CA LYS A 68 14.46 1.50 -20.79
C LYS A 68 15.61 0.66 -21.34
N ILE A 69 16.22 -0.19 -20.53
CA ILE A 69 17.31 -1.08 -20.97
C ILE A 69 16.75 -2.15 -21.91
N ALA A 70 15.60 -2.75 -21.57
CA ALA A 70 14.90 -3.70 -22.43
C ALA A 70 14.56 -3.07 -23.79
N ASP A 71 13.95 -1.89 -23.78
CA ASP A 71 13.56 -1.16 -25.00
C ASP A 71 14.75 -0.85 -25.92
N LYS A 72 15.85 -0.36 -25.33
CA LYS A 72 17.04 0.05 -26.08
C LYS A 72 17.86 -1.13 -26.58
N LYS A 73 17.69 -2.32 -25.99
CA LYS A 73 18.52 -3.51 -26.22
C LYS A 73 20.01 -3.18 -26.14
N LYS A 74 20.36 -2.33 -25.17
CA LYS A 74 21.71 -1.83 -24.96
C LYS A 74 21.85 -1.40 -23.51
N VAL A 75 22.97 -1.80 -22.91
CA VAL A 75 23.30 -1.43 -21.54
C VAL A 75 24.80 -1.19 -21.41
N LYS A 76 25.17 -0.18 -20.63
CA LYS A 76 26.52 -0.05 -20.07
C LYS A 76 26.48 -0.41 -18.60
N SER A 77 27.57 -0.95 -18.07
CA SER A 77 27.63 -1.44 -16.68
C SER A 77 27.18 -0.42 -15.64
N TYR A 78 27.48 0.87 -15.83
CA TYR A 78 27.06 1.95 -14.93
C TYR A 78 25.57 2.32 -15.01
N GLU A 79 24.85 1.86 -16.05
CA GLU A 79 23.41 2.08 -16.21
C GLU A 79 22.59 1.02 -15.46
N ILE A 80 23.21 -0.11 -15.09
CA ILE A 80 22.58 -1.19 -14.35
C ILE A 80 22.35 -0.73 -12.90
N PRO A 81 21.10 -0.74 -12.39
CA PRO A 81 20.82 -0.39 -11.00
C PRO A 81 21.56 -1.27 -9.99
N LEU A 82 21.84 -0.71 -8.81
CA LEU A 82 22.42 -1.46 -7.70
C LEU A 82 21.35 -2.35 -7.05
N ASP A 83 21.64 -3.63 -6.94
CA ASP A 83 20.79 -4.65 -6.29
C ASP A 83 20.50 -4.36 -4.82
N VAL A 84 21.43 -3.75 -4.08
CA VAL A 84 21.26 -3.38 -2.66
C VAL A 84 20.04 -2.48 -2.41
N SER A 85 19.62 -1.68 -3.40
CA SER A 85 18.46 -0.82 -3.29
C SER A 85 17.12 -1.58 -3.28
N LEU A 86 17.13 -2.81 -3.82
CA LEU A 86 16.00 -3.74 -3.93
C LEU A 86 16.13 -4.94 -2.97
N ALA A 87 17.28 -5.10 -2.32
CA ALA A 87 17.47 -6.11 -1.29
C ALA A 87 16.67 -5.73 -0.03
N ASP A 88 15.97 -6.70 0.56
CA ASP A 88 15.33 -6.52 1.86
C ASP A 88 16.42 -6.34 2.91
N TYR A 89 16.62 -5.12 3.38
CA TYR A 89 17.07 -4.95 4.76
C TYR A 89 15.87 -5.33 5.61
N ASN A 90 15.85 -6.59 6.07
CA ASN A 90 14.79 -7.22 6.84
C ASN A 90 13.87 -6.19 7.50
N PHE A 91 12.63 -6.09 7.01
CA PHE A 91 11.57 -5.55 7.84
C PHE A 91 11.67 -6.32 9.17
N ASN A 92 11.98 -5.64 10.27
CA ASN A 92 11.99 -6.16 11.64
C ASN A 92 10.60 -6.64 12.11
N ALA A 93 9.75 -7.08 11.18
CA ALA A 93 8.59 -7.89 11.42
C ALA A 93 9.09 -9.32 11.62
N ASN A 94 8.88 -9.86 12.81
CA ASN A 94 9.03 -11.30 13.02
C ASN A 94 8.17 -12.04 11.98
N LYS A 95 8.53 -13.27 11.62
CA LYS A 95 7.78 -14.07 10.63
C LYS A 95 6.27 -14.07 10.94
N ASP A 96 5.93 -14.11 12.22
CA ASP A 96 4.57 -14.06 12.75
C ASP A 96 3.81 -12.78 12.37
N ASP A 97 4.47 -11.62 12.30
CA ASP A 97 3.83 -10.35 11.93
C ASP A 97 3.50 -10.28 10.43
N LYS A 98 4.26 -10.99 9.59
CA LYS A 98 4.03 -11.04 8.13
C LYS A 98 2.86 -11.95 7.75
N ASP A 99 2.56 -12.94 8.58
CA ASP A 99 1.43 -13.84 8.38
C ASP A 99 0.14 -13.32 9.03
N LYS A 100 0.24 -12.50 10.09
CA LYS A 100 -0.91 -11.84 10.71
C LYS A 100 -1.62 -10.84 9.79
N ILE A 101 -0.91 -10.12 8.93
CA ILE A 101 -1.55 -9.11 8.04
C ILE A 101 -2.51 -9.75 7.01
N ILE A 102 -2.32 -11.02 6.67
CA ILE A 102 -3.22 -11.78 5.77
C ILE A 102 -4.27 -12.60 6.53
N GLN A 103 -4.32 -12.46 7.85
CA GLN A 103 -5.27 -13.14 8.73
C GLN A 103 -6.16 -12.08 9.39
N PRO A 104 -7.21 -11.59 8.69
CA PRO A 104 -8.15 -10.64 9.28
C PRO A 104 -8.86 -11.25 10.50
N PRO A 105 -9.16 -10.43 11.53
CA PRO A 105 -9.79 -10.93 12.74
C PRO A 105 -11.25 -11.35 12.47
N SER A 106 -11.71 -12.38 13.19
CA SER A 106 -13.05 -12.97 13.04
C SER A 106 -14.21 -12.03 13.40
N VAL A 107 -13.89 -10.89 14.02
CA VAL A 107 -14.83 -9.81 14.33
C VAL A 107 -15.31 -9.07 13.07
N LEU A 108 -14.53 -9.11 11.99
CA LEU A 108 -14.99 -8.60 10.69
C LEU A 108 -16.05 -9.53 10.10
N SER A 109 -16.93 -8.99 9.26
CA SER A 109 -17.87 -9.84 8.50
C SER A 109 -17.11 -10.84 7.62
N VAL A 110 -17.78 -11.93 7.22
CA VAL A 110 -17.16 -12.96 6.38
C VAL A 110 -16.66 -12.35 5.07
N GLU A 111 -17.45 -11.47 4.45
CA GLU A 111 -17.10 -10.77 3.22
C GLU A 111 -15.87 -9.87 3.39
N GLU A 112 -15.75 -9.21 4.54
CA GLU A 112 -14.59 -8.37 4.85
C GLU A 112 -13.34 -9.21 5.11
N GLN A 113 -13.49 -10.34 5.80
CA GLN A 113 -12.39 -11.27 6.01
C GLN A 113 -11.89 -11.82 4.66
N GLU A 114 -12.78 -12.26 3.79
CA GLU A 114 -12.43 -12.73 2.45
C GLU A 114 -11.74 -11.64 1.63
N PHE A 115 -12.30 -10.43 1.61
CA PHE A 115 -11.72 -9.29 0.92
C PHE A 115 -10.30 -8.99 1.40
N PHE A 116 -10.11 -8.84 2.72
CA PHE A 116 -8.81 -8.46 3.27
C PHE A 116 -7.78 -9.56 3.06
N LYS A 117 -8.16 -10.82 3.29
CA LYS A 117 -7.30 -11.98 3.05
C LYS A 117 -6.84 -12.02 1.59
N GLU A 118 -7.75 -11.85 0.65
CA GLU A 118 -7.43 -11.86 -0.78
C GLU A 118 -6.55 -10.66 -1.18
N LYS A 119 -7.01 -9.43 -0.91
CA LYS A 119 -6.37 -8.22 -1.43
C LYS A 119 -5.03 -7.93 -0.74
N VAL A 120 -4.92 -8.13 0.57
CA VAL A 120 -3.65 -7.93 1.28
C VAL A 120 -2.62 -8.99 0.85
N ALA A 121 -3.04 -10.24 0.66
CA ALA A 121 -2.16 -11.28 0.11
C ALA A 121 -1.72 -10.94 -1.33
N SER A 122 -2.65 -10.53 -2.18
CA SER A 122 -2.37 -10.13 -3.56
C SER A 122 -1.37 -8.97 -3.64
N TYR A 123 -1.55 -7.93 -2.82
CA TYR A 123 -0.60 -6.80 -2.76
C TYR A 123 0.79 -7.24 -2.29
N ARG A 124 0.86 -8.06 -1.22
CA ARG A 124 2.12 -8.61 -0.71
C ARG A 124 2.84 -9.44 -1.78
N ASP A 125 2.12 -10.30 -2.48
CA ASP A 125 2.68 -11.19 -3.48
C ASP A 125 3.16 -10.40 -4.71
N SER A 126 2.40 -9.40 -5.15
CA SER A 126 2.78 -8.49 -6.25
C SER A 126 4.05 -7.71 -5.89
N TYR A 127 4.14 -7.18 -4.68
CA TYR A 127 5.34 -6.47 -4.21
C TYR A 127 6.57 -7.39 -4.17
N ASN A 128 6.41 -8.62 -3.66
CA ASN A 128 7.49 -9.60 -3.62
C ASN A 128 7.95 -9.99 -5.03
N LYS A 129 7.01 -10.20 -5.97
CA LYS A 129 7.30 -10.52 -7.36
C LYS A 129 7.99 -9.37 -8.07
N LEU A 130 7.49 -8.13 -7.96
CA LEU A 130 8.12 -6.92 -8.51
C LEU A 130 9.60 -6.84 -8.12
N ARG A 131 9.88 -6.99 -6.82
CA ARG A 131 11.24 -6.95 -6.28
C ARG A 131 12.10 -8.11 -6.78
N GLY A 132 11.55 -9.32 -6.74
CA GLY A 132 12.24 -10.54 -7.19
C GLY A 132 12.60 -10.49 -8.68
N GLU A 133 11.67 -10.00 -9.50
CA GLU A 133 11.86 -9.84 -10.94
C GLU A 133 12.96 -8.81 -11.22
N ALA A 134 12.90 -7.63 -10.60
CA ALA A 134 13.91 -6.59 -10.76
C ALA A 134 15.31 -7.06 -10.33
N LEU A 135 15.42 -7.79 -9.22
CA LEU A 135 16.69 -8.38 -8.78
C LEU A 135 17.22 -9.43 -9.76
N THR A 136 16.34 -10.26 -10.30
CA THR A 136 16.70 -11.28 -11.29
C THR A 136 17.18 -10.61 -12.58
N TYR A 137 16.47 -9.58 -13.02
CA TYR A 137 16.84 -8.84 -14.23
C TYR A 137 18.20 -8.13 -14.08
N ILE A 138 18.45 -7.50 -12.93
CA ILE A 138 19.77 -6.89 -12.64
C ILE A 138 20.89 -7.93 -12.73
N LYS A 139 20.69 -9.15 -12.19
CA LYS A 139 21.68 -10.22 -12.28
C LYS A 139 21.92 -10.65 -13.73
N TYR A 140 20.85 -10.86 -14.49
CA TYR A 140 20.90 -11.16 -15.93
C TYR A 140 21.71 -10.11 -16.71
N LEU A 141 21.51 -8.82 -16.42
CA LEU A 141 22.29 -7.73 -17.05
C LEU A 141 23.76 -7.76 -16.64
N LYS A 142 24.06 -8.01 -15.35
CA LYS A 142 25.44 -8.08 -14.84
C LYS A 142 26.23 -9.26 -15.39
N ASN A 143 25.56 -10.40 -15.59
CA ASN A 143 26.17 -11.61 -16.15
C ASN A 143 26.31 -11.56 -17.67
N GLU A 144 25.74 -10.53 -18.31
CA GLU A 144 25.69 -10.38 -19.76
C GLU A 144 24.90 -11.47 -20.50
N ASP A 145 24.01 -12.19 -19.81
CA ASP A 145 23.17 -13.27 -20.33
C ASP A 145 22.29 -12.83 -21.53
N TYR A 146 22.06 -11.51 -21.68
CA TYR A 146 21.37 -10.93 -22.83
C TYR A 146 22.07 -11.15 -24.17
N LYS A 147 23.37 -11.44 -24.16
CA LYS A 147 24.14 -11.79 -25.35
C LYS A 147 23.75 -13.17 -25.88
N ASP A 148 23.28 -14.06 -25.01
CA ASP A 148 22.96 -15.45 -25.35
C ASP A 148 21.53 -15.61 -25.89
N ASP A 149 20.62 -14.71 -25.50
CA ASP A 149 19.19 -14.77 -25.88
C ASP A 149 18.72 -13.59 -26.73
N ASN A 150 19.64 -12.76 -27.22
CA ASN A 150 19.34 -11.57 -28.01
C ASN A 150 18.25 -10.69 -27.39
N TRP A 151 18.36 -10.44 -26.07
CA TRP A 151 17.45 -9.62 -25.28
C TRP A 151 16.02 -10.17 -25.14
N ALA A 152 15.79 -11.46 -25.41
CA ALA A 152 14.45 -12.05 -25.28
C ALA A 152 13.96 -12.01 -23.81
N LYS A 153 14.78 -12.46 -22.85
CA LYS A 153 14.40 -12.43 -21.43
C LYS A 153 14.38 -11.03 -20.84
N ALA A 154 15.19 -10.11 -21.37
CA ALA A 154 15.13 -8.70 -20.98
C ALA A 154 13.72 -8.12 -21.12
N GLN A 155 13.04 -8.43 -22.23
CA GLN A 155 11.66 -7.98 -22.45
C GLN A 155 10.69 -8.65 -21.47
N GLU A 156 10.81 -9.96 -21.26
CA GLU A 156 9.98 -10.69 -20.29
C GLU A 156 10.10 -10.11 -18.87
N TYR A 157 11.33 -9.85 -18.41
CA TYR A 157 11.56 -9.22 -17.10
C TYR A 157 10.95 -7.81 -17.03
N ALA A 158 11.08 -7.02 -18.09
CA ALA A 158 10.51 -5.67 -18.14
C ALA A 158 8.99 -5.68 -18.08
N ASP A 159 8.34 -6.54 -18.88
CA ASP A 159 6.88 -6.69 -18.90
C ASP A 159 6.35 -7.16 -17.53
N ASN A 160 7.05 -8.09 -16.88
CA ASN A 160 6.72 -8.56 -15.55
C ASN A 160 6.89 -7.47 -14.48
N ILE A 161 7.96 -6.66 -14.54
CA ILE A 161 8.16 -5.53 -13.63
C ILE A 161 7.02 -4.52 -13.77
N GLU A 162 6.65 -4.13 -14.99
CA GLU A 162 5.54 -3.21 -15.23
C GLU A 162 4.22 -3.77 -14.71
N LYS A 163 3.93 -5.04 -15.02
CA LYS A 163 2.76 -5.76 -14.51
C LYS A 163 2.67 -5.71 -12.98
N TYR A 164 3.70 -6.19 -12.27
CA TYR A 164 3.68 -6.27 -10.81
C TYR A 164 3.67 -4.89 -10.13
N TYR A 165 4.31 -3.89 -10.76
CA TYR A 165 4.20 -2.49 -10.31
C TYR A 165 2.76 -2.00 -10.39
N ASN A 166 2.08 -2.22 -11.52
CA ASN A 166 0.69 -1.81 -11.72
C ASN A 166 -0.26 -2.55 -10.77
N GLU A 167 -0.09 -3.87 -10.59
CA GLU A 167 -0.86 -4.66 -9.61
C GLU A 167 -0.75 -4.08 -8.18
N CYS A 168 0.44 -3.61 -7.78
CA CYS A 168 0.61 -2.92 -6.50
C CYS A 168 -0.15 -1.58 -6.45
N MET A 169 -0.03 -0.76 -7.50
CA MET A 169 -0.66 0.57 -7.56
C MET A 169 -2.19 0.49 -7.62
N GLU A 170 -2.75 -0.56 -8.24
CA GLU A 170 -4.19 -0.78 -8.35
C GLU A 170 -4.80 -1.43 -7.11
N THR A 171 -4.08 -2.36 -6.45
CA THR A 171 -4.62 -3.08 -5.28
C THR A 171 -4.63 -2.22 -4.02
N ARG A 172 -3.60 -1.37 -3.83
CA ARG A 172 -3.47 -0.51 -2.63
C ARG A 172 -4.68 0.40 -2.36
N PRO A 173 -5.23 1.15 -3.33
CA PRO A 173 -6.40 2.00 -3.08
C PRO A 173 -7.64 1.19 -2.66
N LEU A 174 -7.84 -0.01 -3.22
CA LEU A 174 -8.96 -0.89 -2.86
C LEU A 174 -8.88 -1.31 -1.38
N ILE A 175 -7.69 -1.69 -0.91
CA ILE A 175 -7.48 -2.02 0.51
C ILE A 175 -7.72 -0.79 1.38
N SER A 176 -7.19 0.37 0.97
CA SER A 176 -7.31 1.62 1.75
C SER A 176 -8.77 2.04 1.91
N GLU A 177 -9.57 1.96 0.84
CA GLU A 177 -11.01 2.27 0.88
C GLU A 177 -11.75 1.32 1.84
N LYS A 178 -11.44 0.02 1.82
CA LYS A 178 -12.06 -0.91 2.75
C LYS A 178 -11.65 -0.66 4.20
N ILE A 179 -10.39 -0.28 4.43
CA ILE A 179 -9.91 0.12 5.77
C ILE A 179 -10.69 1.31 6.29
N ASP A 180 -10.92 2.34 5.47
CA ASP A 180 -11.68 3.52 5.87
C ASP A 180 -13.10 3.13 6.34
N VAL A 181 -13.78 2.23 5.59
CA VAL A 181 -15.13 1.75 5.94
C VAL A 181 -15.16 1.01 7.28
N VAL A 182 -14.26 0.04 7.48
CA VAL A 182 -14.31 -0.78 8.70
C VAL A 182 -13.81 -0.04 9.95
N THR A 183 -12.87 0.90 9.77
CA THR A 183 -12.37 1.74 10.88
C THR A 183 -13.38 2.77 11.31
N GLU A 184 -14.17 3.35 10.38
CA GLU A 184 -15.27 4.25 10.72
C GLU A 184 -16.28 3.59 11.66
N ARG A 185 -16.71 2.35 11.35
CA ARG A 185 -17.61 1.59 12.23
C ARG A 185 -16.99 1.28 13.60
N ALA A 186 -15.69 0.95 13.64
CA ALA A 186 -15.00 0.68 14.90
C ALA A 186 -14.87 1.96 15.76
N GLU A 187 -14.55 3.09 15.14
CA GLU A 187 -14.41 4.38 15.81
C GLU A 187 -15.75 4.89 16.37
N GLU A 188 -16.87 4.66 15.69
CA GLU A 188 -18.20 5.00 16.22
C GLU A 188 -18.50 4.33 17.57
N ILE A 189 -18.05 3.08 17.74
CA ILE A 189 -18.18 2.30 18.96
C ILE A 189 -17.21 2.78 20.04
N ILE A 190 -15.94 3.00 19.67
CA ILE A 190 -14.91 3.49 20.59
C ILE A 190 -15.28 4.87 21.16
N LEU A 191 -15.89 5.72 20.33
CA LEU A 191 -16.22 7.10 20.68
C LEU A 191 -17.65 7.28 21.19
N ALA A 192 -18.47 6.22 21.28
CA ALA A 192 -19.91 6.32 21.56
C ALA A 192 -20.24 7.18 22.78
N ASP A 193 -19.48 7.02 23.88
CA ASP A 193 -19.66 7.76 25.13
C ASP A 193 -18.62 8.88 25.34
N SER A 194 -17.85 9.22 24.29
CA SER A 194 -16.79 10.20 24.38
C SER A 194 -17.33 11.63 24.25
N PRO A 195 -17.06 12.55 25.21
CA PRO A 195 -17.49 13.95 25.11
C PRO A 195 -16.80 14.71 23.97
N ILE A 196 -15.78 14.11 23.33
CA ILE A 196 -15.03 14.69 22.20
C ILE A 196 -15.31 13.96 20.88
N LYS A 197 -16.30 13.06 20.82
CA LYS A 197 -16.67 12.31 19.60
C LYS A 197 -16.84 13.22 18.40
N ASP A 198 -17.68 14.24 18.51
CA ASP A 198 -18.01 15.14 17.39
C ASP A 198 -16.79 15.92 16.90
N ALA A 199 -15.90 16.33 17.81
CA ALA A 199 -14.66 17.00 17.46
C ALA A 199 -13.71 16.07 16.69
N ILE A 200 -13.57 14.81 17.12
CA ILE A 200 -12.74 13.81 16.44
C ILE A 200 -13.31 13.50 15.05
N MET A 201 -14.62 13.27 14.94
CA MET A 201 -15.27 12.99 13.66
C MET A 201 -15.15 14.17 12.69
N THR A 202 -15.24 15.41 13.18
CA THR A 202 -15.02 16.62 12.37
C THR A 202 -13.60 16.68 11.84
N VAL A 203 -12.58 16.49 12.68
CA VAL A 203 -11.17 16.49 12.25
C VAL A 203 -10.89 15.38 11.24
N LYS A 204 -11.48 14.19 11.41
CA LYS A 204 -11.37 13.09 10.43
C LYS A 204 -11.97 13.49 9.08
N GLY A 205 -13.14 14.12 9.09
CA GLY A 205 -13.77 14.68 7.90
C GLY A 205 -12.87 15.68 7.17
N ASP A 206 -12.29 16.63 7.91
CA ASP A 206 -11.35 17.63 7.37
C ASP A 206 -10.12 16.96 6.75
N LEU A 207 -9.55 15.94 7.41
CA LEU A 207 -8.41 15.19 6.89
C LEU A 207 -8.75 14.44 5.59
N LYS A 208 -9.96 13.87 5.50
CA LYS A 208 -10.44 13.22 4.27
C LYS A 208 -10.57 14.22 3.12
N LEU A 209 -11.13 15.41 3.37
CA LEU A 209 -11.21 16.48 2.37
C LEU A 209 -9.82 16.95 1.91
N VAL A 210 -8.86 17.08 2.83
CA VAL A 210 -7.48 17.40 2.48
C VAL A 210 -6.86 16.30 1.61
N GLN A 211 -7.13 15.02 1.90
CA GLN A 211 -6.64 13.91 1.11
C GLN A 211 -7.25 13.90 -0.31
N GLU A 212 -8.55 14.13 -0.43
CA GLU A 212 -9.24 14.26 -1.72
C GLU A 212 -8.69 15.44 -2.54
N LEU A 213 -8.40 16.58 -1.89
CA LEU A 213 -7.76 17.73 -2.52
C LEU A 213 -6.35 17.40 -3.04
N VAL A 214 -5.53 16.71 -2.25
CA VAL A 214 -4.19 16.27 -2.65
C VAL A 214 -4.27 15.29 -3.83
N ASN A 215 -5.18 14.31 -3.79
CA ASN A 215 -5.39 13.36 -4.88
C ASN A 215 -5.80 14.08 -6.17
N THR A 216 -6.72 15.04 -6.06
CA THR A 216 -7.19 15.87 -7.19
C THR A 216 -6.04 16.71 -7.77
N PHE A 217 -5.21 17.31 -6.93
CA PHE A 217 -4.04 18.08 -7.36
C PHE A 217 -3.02 17.19 -8.07
N MET A 218 -2.70 16.02 -7.52
CA MET A 218 -1.79 15.06 -8.14
C MET A 218 -2.30 14.58 -9.50
N PHE A 219 -3.59 14.29 -9.61
CA PHE A 219 -4.23 13.93 -10.88
C PHE A 219 -4.13 15.05 -11.93
N MET A 220 -4.33 16.30 -11.52
CA MET A 220 -4.13 17.45 -12.41
C MET A 220 -2.68 17.60 -12.86
N VAL A 221 -1.71 17.46 -11.95
CA VAL A 221 -0.27 17.51 -12.29
C VAL A 221 0.08 16.40 -13.29
N MET A 222 -0.36 15.16 -13.07
CA MET A 222 -0.14 14.06 -14.00
C MET A 222 -0.77 14.32 -15.38
N LYS A 223 -2.00 14.86 -15.43
CA LYS A 223 -2.63 15.27 -16.69
C LYS A 223 -1.84 16.35 -17.43
N VAL A 224 -1.31 17.34 -16.71
CA VAL A 224 -0.49 18.41 -17.29
C VAL A 224 0.84 17.86 -17.83
N VAL A 225 1.50 16.97 -17.10
CA VAL A 225 2.74 16.32 -17.54
C VAL A 225 2.50 15.46 -18.78
N LYS A 226 1.45 14.62 -18.78
CA LYS A 226 1.06 13.80 -19.93
C LYS A 226 0.75 14.65 -21.17
N LYS A 227 0.05 15.78 -20.98
CA LYS A 227 -0.29 16.72 -22.07
C LYS A 227 0.95 17.46 -22.62
N ARG A 228 1.97 17.75 -21.80
CA ARG A 228 3.25 18.31 -22.28
C ARG A 228 4.07 17.30 -23.08
N ASN A 229 4.16 16.05 -22.60
CA ASN A 229 4.90 15.00 -23.32
C ASN A 229 4.27 14.70 -24.69
N LEU A 230 2.93 14.70 -24.79
CA LEU A 230 2.23 14.55 -26.08
C LEU A 230 2.48 15.72 -27.05
N LYS A 231 2.63 16.95 -26.56
CA LYS A 231 2.97 18.11 -27.42
C LYS A 231 4.40 18.04 -27.94
N ASN A 232 5.34 17.55 -27.13
CA ASN A 232 6.74 17.44 -27.54
C ASN A 232 6.95 16.32 -28.57
N CYS A 233 6.19 15.22 -28.52
CA CYS A 233 6.22 14.16 -29.55
C CYS A 233 5.55 14.56 -30.87
N MET A 234 4.69 15.59 -30.90
CA MET A 234 4.09 16.12 -32.14
C MET A 234 4.95 17.20 -32.81
N GLN A 235 6.05 17.61 -32.18
CA GLN A 235 6.98 18.63 -32.68
C GLN A 235 8.36 18.09 -33.07
N SER A 236 8.57 16.77 -32.95
CA SER A 236 9.77 16.04 -33.39
C SER A 236 9.45 15.15 -34.58
#